data_AF-A0AAE3W1C9-F1
#
_entry.id   AF-A0AAE3W1C9-F1
#
_cell.length_a   1.000
_cell.length_b   1.000
_cell.length_c   1.000
_cell.angle_alpha   90.00
_cell.angle_beta   90.00
_cell.angle_gamma   90.00
#
_symmetry.space_group_name_H-M   'P 1'
#
loop_
_entity.id
_entity.type
_entity.pdbx_description
1 polymer ?
#
loop_
_entity_poly.entity_id
_entity_poly.type
_entity_poly.pdbx_seq_one_letter_code
_entity_poly.pdbx_strand_id
1 'polypeptide(L)'
;MEVIDVTTPALRACADRLAAVARRLLGMPPGRLSVTAPGWAASGASAELADAAWSALDRCGTGVAAAAAGLARAATAYEAVDRSAATRLRHLTGAPGVKRAWP
;
A
#
# COMPACT_ATOMS: atom_id res chain seq x y z
N MET A 1 13.14 -20.31 -7.95
CA MET A 1 11.99 -19.45 -7.62
C MET A 1 11.86 -19.49 -6.11
N GLU A 2 12.35 -18.46 -5.44
CA GLU A 2 12.34 -18.40 -3.97
C GLU A 2 10.91 -18.08 -3.52
N VAL A 3 10.30 -19.00 -2.77
CA VAL A 3 8.96 -18.79 -2.21
C VAL A 3 9.14 -17.94 -0.97
N ILE A 4 8.91 -16.63 -1.11
CA ILE A 4 8.84 -15.74 0.03
C ILE A 4 7.54 -16.06 0.75
N ASP A 5 7.63 -16.59 1.97
CA ASP A 5 6.46 -16.93 2.78
C ASP A 5 5.86 -15.65 3.35
N VAL A 6 4.86 -15.12 2.65
CA VAL A 6 4.26 -13.82 2.95
C VAL A 6 2.95 -14.03 3.71
N THR A 7 2.99 -13.74 5.01
CA THR A 7 1.81 -13.81 5.87
C THR A 7 0.89 -12.59 5.68
N THR A 8 -0.41 -12.76 5.91
CA THR A 8 -1.41 -11.67 5.84
C THR A 8 -1.02 -10.43 6.67
N PRO A 9 -0.51 -10.55 7.92
CA PRO A 9 -0.02 -9.40 8.68
C PRO A 9 1.16 -8.69 8.00
N ALA A 10 2.06 -9.43 7.34
CA ALA A 10 3.18 -8.85 6.60
C ALA A 10 2.70 -8.06 5.37
N LEU A 11 1.69 -8.55 4.64
CA LEU A 11 1.06 -7.80 3.54
C LEU A 11 0.44 -6.49 4.03
N ARG A 12 -0.27 -6.52 5.16
CA ARG A 12 -0.91 -5.35 5.77
C ARG A 12 0.12 -4.29 6.15
N ALA A 13 1.16 -4.71 6.88
CA ALA A 13 2.25 -3.82 7.29
C ALA A 13 3.00 -3.23 6.08
N CYS A 14 3.18 -4.00 5.01
CA CYS A 14 3.77 -3.52 3.77
C CYS A 14 2.88 -2.47 3.09
N ALA A 15 1.57 -2.74 2.98
CA ALA A 15 0.60 -1.80 2.43
C ALA A 15 0.57 -0.47 3.20
N ASP A 16 0.59 -0.53 4.54
CA ASP A 16 0.59 0.67 5.39
C ASP A 16 1.87 1.50 5.23
N ARG A 17 3.04 0.84 5.13
CA ARG A 17 4.32 1.51 4.86
C ARG A 17 4.31 2.18 3.48
N LEU A 18 3.84 1.49 2.46
CA LEU A 18 3.74 2.06 1.11
C LEU A 18 2.75 3.23 1.09
N ALA A 19 1.61 3.12 1.76
CA ALA A 19 0.66 4.23 1.87
C ALA A 19 1.25 5.44 2.60
N ALA A 20 2.08 5.24 3.62
CA ALA A 20 2.80 6.33 4.30
C ALA A 20 3.83 7.00 3.38
N VAL A 21 4.56 6.22 2.59
CA VAL A 21 5.50 6.75 1.59
C VAL A 21 4.77 7.54 0.51
N ALA A 22 3.66 7.01 -0.03
CA ALA A 22 2.83 7.70 -1.01
C ALA A 22 2.32 9.05 -0.48
N ARG A 23 1.78 9.10 0.74
CA ARG A 23 1.36 10.36 1.37
C ARG A 23 2.49 11.37 1.50
N ARG A 24 3.71 10.91 1.80
CA ARG A 24 4.89 11.78 1.91
C ARG A 24 5.34 12.31 0.55
N LEU A 25 5.26 11.50 -0.50
CA LEU A 25 5.57 11.90 -1.87
C LEU A 25 4.54 12.88 -2.42
N LEU A 26 3.24 12.56 -2.27
CA LEU A 26 2.12 13.35 -2.76
C LEU A 26 1.85 14.63 -1.93
N GLY A 27 2.20 14.63 -0.64
CA GLY A 27 2.00 15.76 0.27
C GLY A 27 3.18 16.73 0.35
N MET A 28 4.22 16.54 -0.47
CA MET A 28 5.39 17.43 -0.45
C MET A 28 5.05 18.73 -1.20
N PRO A 29 5.19 19.91 -0.57
CA PRO A 29 4.77 21.16 -1.19
C PRO A 29 5.65 21.47 -2.42
N PRO A 30 5.05 21.88 -3.55
CA PRO A 30 5.81 22.30 -4.72
C PRO A 30 6.73 23.46 -4.34
N GLY A 31 8.01 23.37 -4.76
CA GLY A 31 9.01 24.43 -4.55
C GLY A 31 10.05 24.22 -3.44
N ARG A 32 10.06 23.08 -2.72
CA ARG A 32 11.11 22.78 -1.72
C ARG A 32 12.41 22.15 -2.29
N LEU A 33 12.47 21.86 -3.59
CA LEU A 33 13.71 21.45 -4.25
C LEU A 33 14.48 22.72 -4.64
N SER A 34 15.29 23.23 -3.71
CA SER A 34 16.24 24.31 -4.00
C SER A 34 17.31 23.79 -4.95
N VAL A 35 17.14 24.00 -6.25
CA VAL A 35 18.20 23.79 -7.24
C VAL A 35 19.14 24.99 -7.18
N THR A 36 20.30 24.82 -6.57
CA THR A 36 21.35 25.85 -6.56
C THR A 36 21.97 25.91 -7.95
N ALA A 37 21.63 26.94 -8.74
CA ALA A 37 22.23 27.20 -10.04
C ALA A 37 22.74 28.66 -10.10
N PRO A 38 23.88 28.95 -10.75
CA PRO A 38 24.40 30.30 -10.87
C PRO A 38 23.41 31.23 -11.59
N GLY A 39 23.23 32.45 -11.04
CA GLY A 39 22.09 33.34 -11.32
C GLY A 39 21.88 33.81 -12.77
N TRP A 40 22.84 33.57 -13.67
CA TRP A 40 22.71 33.89 -15.11
C TRP A 40 22.19 32.72 -15.97
N ALA A 41 22.04 31.52 -15.41
CA ALA A 41 21.68 30.29 -16.13
C ALA A 41 20.36 29.62 -15.66
N ALA A 42 19.63 30.21 -14.72
CA ALA A 42 18.90 29.43 -13.72
C ALA A 42 17.38 29.66 -13.58
N SER A 43 16.70 30.41 -14.45
CA SER A 43 15.24 30.61 -14.28
C SER A 43 14.40 29.58 -15.03
N GLY A 44 14.59 29.42 -16.35
CA GLY A 44 13.78 28.52 -17.17
C GLY A 44 14.13 27.04 -17.00
N ALA A 45 15.39 26.67 -17.28
CA ALA A 45 15.82 25.27 -17.22
C ALA A 45 15.72 24.66 -15.81
N SER A 46 15.94 25.46 -14.77
CA SER A 46 15.77 24.99 -13.38
C SER A 46 14.29 24.84 -12.99
N ALA A 47 13.39 25.66 -13.53
CA ALA A 47 11.94 25.48 -13.35
C ALA A 47 11.44 24.23 -14.09
N GLU A 48 11.83 24.02 -15.34
CA GLU A 48 11.49 22.81 -16.11
C GLU A 48 12.00 21.53 -15.43
N LEU A 49 13.22 21.56 -14.89
CA LEU A 49 13.78 20.44 -14.13
C LEU A 49 12.99 20.19 -12.83
N ALA A 50 12.61 21.24 -12.12
CA ALA A 50 11.79 21.12 -10.92
C ALA A 50 10.41 20.52 -11.25
N ASP A 51 9.74 20.99 -12.30
CA ASP A 51 8.46 20.47 -12.75
C ASP A 51 8.55 19.01 -13.21
N ALA A 52 9.59 18.66 -13.97
CA ALA A 52 9.86 17.28 -14.38
C ALA A 52 10.10 16.37 -13.17
N ALA A 53 10.86 16.85 -12.16
CA ALA A 53 11.11 16.12 -10.92
C ALA A 53 9.81 15.92 -10.11
N TRP A 54 8.96 16.96 -10.01
CA TRP A 54 7.66 16.86 -9.35
C TRP A 54 6.72 15.88 -10.05
N SER A 55 6.64 15.95 -11.37
CA SER A 55 5.85 15.01 -12.17
C SER A 55 6.33 13.56 -11.99
N ALA A 56 7.64 13.34 -11.88
CA ALA A 56 8.18 12.01 -11.58
C ALA A 56 7.81 11.54 -10.17
N LEU A 57 7.93 12.41 -9.16
CA LEU A 57 7.57 12.10 -7.77
C LEU A 57 6.07 11.80 -7.62
N ASP A 58 5.20 12.53 -8.32
CA ASP A 58 3.75 12.31 -8.31
C ASP A 58 3.38 10.95 -8.93
N ARG A 59 3.97 10.60 -10.08
CA ARG A 59 3.81 9.27 -10.70
C ARG A 59 4.30 8.16 -9.78
N CYS A 60 5.44 8.34 -9.13
CA CYS A 60 5.96 7.39 -8.15
C CYS A 60 5.00 7.24 -6.95
N GLY A 61 4.51 8.36 -6.40
CA GLY A 61 3.54 8.37 -5.31
C GLY A 61 2.25 7.64 -5.67
N THR A 62 1.74 7.87 -6.89
CA THR A 62 0.55 7.20 -7.43
C THR A 62 0.78 5.70 -7.60
N GLY A 63 1.92 5.29 -8.15
CA GLY A 63 2.27 3.88 -8.30
C GLY A 63 2.37 3.15 -6.96
N VAL A 64 3.01 3.79 -5.97
CA VAL A 64 3.12 3.26 -4.60
C VAL A 64 1.74 3.14 -3.94
N ALA A 65 0.86 4.13 -4.13
CA ALA A 65 -0.51 4.08 -3.60
C ALA A 65 -1.33 2.94 -4.23
N ALA A 66 -1.21 2.73 -5.55
CA ALA A 66 -1.87 1.63 -6.24
C ALA A 66 -1.36 0.26 -5.74
N ALA A 67 -0.06 0.11 -5.54
CA ALA A 67 0.53 -1.10 -4.97
C ALA A 67 0.01 -1.38 -3.54
N ALA A 68 -0.03 -0.35 -2.68
CA ALA A 68 -0.61 -0.46 -1.34
C ALA A 68 -2.08 -0.93 -1.38
N ALA A 69 -2.90 -0.36 -2.27
CA ALA A 69 -4.29 -0.77 -2.44
C ALA A 69 -4.43 -2.20 -2.98
N GLY A 70 -3.51 -2.65 -3.84
CA GLY A 70 -3.43 -4.03 -4.30
C GLY A 70 -3.13 -5.01 -3.17
N LEU A 71 -2.11 -4.70 -2.36
CA LEU A 71 -1.72 -5.51 -1.20
C LEU A 71 -2.82 -5.58 -0.14
N ALA A 72 -3.49 -4.47 0.14
CA ALA A 72 -4.61 -4.46 1.08
C ALA A 72 -5.77 -5.36 0.61
N ARG A 73 -6.09 -5.33 -0.69
CA ARG A 73 -7.10 -6.22 -1.28
C ARG A 73 -6.70 -7.69 -1.19
N ALA A 74 -5.42 -8.01 -1.47
CA ALA A 74 -4.91 -9.36 -1.33
C ALA A 74 -5.01 -9.86 0.12
N ALA A 75 -4.59 -9.04 1.10
CA ALA A 75 -4.71 -9.38 2.52
C ALA A 75 -6.16 -9.67 2.92
N THR A 76 -7.11 -8.82 2.51
CA THR A 76 -8.55 -9.04 2.78
C THR A 76 -9.08 -10.34 2.14
N ALA A 77 -8.59 -10.71 0.95
CA ALA A 77 -8.96 -11.98 0.32
C ALA A 77 -8.42 -13.19 1.11
N TYR A 78 -7.17 -13.14 1.56
CA TYR A 78 -6.58 -14.19 2.41
C TYR A 78 -7.37 -14.35 3.71
N GLU A 79 -7.70 -13.24 4.41
CA GLU A 79 -8.51 -13.28 5.64
C GLU A 79 -9.89 -13.90 5.41
N ALA A 80 -10.51 -13.66 4.26
CA ALA A 80 -11.80 -14.24 3.91
C ALA A 80 -11.70 -15.76 3.70
N VAL A 81 -10.65 -16.22 3.02
CA VAL A 81 -10.36 -17.65 2.82
C VAL A 81 -10.10 -18.32 4.16
N ASP A 82 -9.25 -17.74 5.02
CA ASP A 82 -8.93 -18.27 6.34
C ASP A 82 -10.19 -18.37 7.22
N ARG A 83 -11.06 -17.35 7.20
CA ARG A 83 -12.32 -17.37 7.95
C ARG A 83 -13.28 -18.45 7.46
N SER A 84 -13.35 -18.66 6.14
CA SER A 84 -14.15 -19.72 5.52
C SER A 84 -13.62 -21.11 5.88
N ALA A 85 -12.29 -21.30 5.80
CA ALA A 85 -11.62 -22.53 6.20
C ALA A 85 -11.83 -22.84 7.68
N ALA A 86 -11.64 -21.86 8.56
CA ALA A 86 -11.91 -21.99 10.00
C ALA A 86 -13.37 -22.36 10.29
N THR A 87 -14.31 -21.80 9.53
CA THR A 87 -15.74 -22.11 9.66
C THR A 87 -16.04 -23.55 9.24
N ARG A 88 -15.53 -23.98 8.09
CA ARG A 88 -15.65 -25.36 7.63
C ARG A 88 -15.00 -26.34 8.61
N LEU A 89 -13.82 -26.02 9.15
CA LEU A 89 -13.15 -26.86 10.13
C LEU A 89 -14.01 -27.03 11.40
N ARG A 90 -14.58 -25.94 11.94
CA ARG A 90 -15.50 -26.01 13.09
C ARG A 90 -16.70 -26.91 12.85
N HIS A 91 -17.27 -26.88 11.64
CA HIS A 91 -18.37 -27.77 11.26
C HIS A 91 -17.93 -29.24 11.22
N LEU A 92 -16.72 -29.52 10.70
CA LEU A 92 -16.20 -30.89 10.59
C LEU A 92 -15.75 -31.45 11.94
N THR A 93 -15.21 -30.62 12.83
CA THR A 93 -14.69 -31.05 14.15
C THR A 93 -15.75 -31.02 15.25
N GLY A 94 -17.00 -30.65 14.93
CA GLY A 94 -18.10 -30.62 15.90
C GLY A 94 -17.94 -29.58 17.01
N ALA A 95 -17.15 -28.52 16.78
CA ALA A 95 -17.03 -27.42 17.74
C ALA A 95 -18.44 -26.81 17.96
N PRO A 96 -18.95 -26.76 19.20
CA PRO A 96 -20.39 -26.63 19.47
C PRO A 96 -20.91 -25.24 19.10
N GLY A 97 -21.45 -25.12 17.89
CA GLY A 97 -22.33 -24.03 17.49
C GLY A 97 -23.76 -24.34 17.91
N VAL A 98 -24.15 -23.82 19.08
CA VAL A 98 -25.52 -23.59 19.56
C VAL A 98 -26.42 -24.84 19.57
N LYS A 99 -26.70 -25.35 20.78
CA LYS A 99 -27.81 -26.27 21.04
C LYS A 99 -29.08 -25.67 20.44
N ARG A 100 -29.64 -26.28 19.39
CA ARG A 100 -31.04 -26.07 19.02
C ARG A 100 -31.87 -26.70 20.13
N ALA A 101 -32.36 -25.87 21.05
CA ALA A 101 -33.57 -26.21 21.78
C ALA A 101 -34.71 -26.13 20.76
N TRP A 102 -35.37 -27.25 20.52
CA TRP A 102 -36.69 -27.28 19.90
C TRP A 102 -37.62 -28.07 20.85
N PRO A 103 -38.85 -27.57 21.08
CA PRO A 103 -39.75 -27.95 22.19
C PRO A 103 -40.17 -29.41 22.22
#